data_AF-A0A9E4V4P3-F1
#
_entry.id   AF-A0A9E4V4P3-F1
#
_cell.length_a   1.000
_cell.length_b   1.000
_cell.length_c   1.000
_cell.angle_alpha   90.00
_cell.angle_beta   90.00
_cell.angle_gamma   90.00
#
_symmetry.space_group_name_H-M   'P 1'
#
loop_
_entity.id
_entity.type
_entity.pdbx_description
1 polymer ?
#
loop_
_entity_poly.entity_id
_entity_poly.type
_entity_poly.pdbx_seq_one_letter_code
_entity_poly.pdbx_strand_id
1 'polypeptide(L)'
;FSDSYKAMAERLDRTLSPLSRGHDLFDAYHLFAEAPEGINGTPELLENDGIVFSDGDYGCLWDGGRPDAPASRASIRAAVEFGINLGIYSSQRIQQHSVLMYEH
;
A
#
# COMPACT_ATOMS: atom_id res chain seq x y z
N PHE A 1 -1.62 -14.51 -8.74
CA PHE A 1 -0.76 -13.36 -8.40
C PHE A 1 -0.45 -13.34 -6.91
N SER A 2 -1.46 -13.26 -6.03
CA SER A 2 -1.29 -13.22 -4.56
C SER A 2 -0.35 -14.31 -4.03
N ASP A 3 -0.61 -15.59 -4.33
CA ASP A 3 0.23 -16.72 -3.86
C ASP A 3 1.69 -16.61 -4.33
N SER A 4 1.90 -16.19 -5.58
CA SER A 4 3.24 -16.01 -6.14
C SER A 4 3.99 -14.85 -5.48
N TYR A 5 3.29 -13.77 -5.12
CA TYR A 5 3.88 -12.63 -4.43
C TYR A 5 4.23 -12.99 -2.97
N LYS A 6 3.33 -13.68 -2.26
CA LYS A 6 3.57 -14.18 -0.90
C LYS A 6 4.77 -15.14 -0.87
N ALA A 7 4.83 -16.09 -1.81
CA ALA A 7 5.97 -16.99 -1.96
C ALA A 7 7.29 -16.27 -2.29
N MET A 8 7.24 -15.17 -3.06
CA MET A 8 8.42 -14.32 -3.29
C MET A 8 8.89 -13.66 -1.99
N ALA A 9 7.97 -13.10 -1.20
CA ALA A 9 8.30 -12.44 0.06
C ALA A 9 8.90 -13.44 1.08
N GLU A 10 8.35 -14.65 1.17
CA GLU A 10 8.92 -15.74 1.98
C GLU A 10 10.37 -16.08 1.56
N ARG A 11 10.65 -16.13 0.25
CA ARG A 11 12.01 -16.35 -0.27
C ARG A 11 12.99 -15.22 0.04
N LEU A 12 12.49 -14.05 0.44
CA LEU A 12 13.28 -12.91 0.90
C LEU A 12 13.35 -12.84 2.44
N ASP A 13 12.91 -13.89 3.15
CA ASP A 13 12.79 -13.92 4.60
C ASP A 13 11.90 -12.77 5.13
N ARG A 14 10.79 -12.51 4.43
CA ARG A 14 9.80 -11.49 4.77
C ARG A 14 8.40 -12.11 4.83
N THR A 15 7.97 -12.47 6.03
CA THR A 15 6.61 -12.96 6.26
C THR A 15 5.65 -11.78 6.34
N LEU A 16 4.91 -11.53 5.26
CA LEU A 16 3.95 -10.44 5.19
C LEU A 16 2.83 -10.63 6.21
N SER A 17 2.47 -9.55 6.91
CA SER A 17 1.39 -9.55 7.90
C SER A 17 0.38 -8.45 7.62
N PRO A 18 -0.90 -8.62 8.00
CA PRO A 18 -1.91 -7.61 7.74
C PRO A 18 -1.57 -6.25 8.35
N LEU A 19 -1.77 -5.18 7.59
CA LEU A 19 -1.67 -3.83 8.12
C LEU A 19 -2.78 -3.57 9.13
N SER A 20 -2.38 -3.17 10.33
CA SER A 20 -3.30 -2.76 11.38
C SER A 20 -3.76 -1.31 11.18
N ARG A 21 -4.92 -0.98 11.77
CA ARG A 21 -5.36 0.40 11.88
C ARG A 21 -4.29 1.24 12.59
N GLY A 22 -4.02 2.44 12.07
CA GLY A 22 -3.03 3.36 12.62
C GLY A 22 -1.59 3.07 12.20
N HIS A 23 -1.38 2.16 11.23
CA HIS A 23 -0.07 2.00 10.60
C HIS A 23 0.33 3.29 9.85
N ASP A 24 1.60 3.68 9.93
CA ASP A 24 2.15 4.94 9.38
C ASP A 24 1.85 5.13 7.87
N LEU A 25 1.67 4.03 7.13
CA LEU A 25 1.22 4.08 5.72
C LEU A 25 -0.12 4.83 5.56
N PHE A 26 -1.01 4.77 6.55
CA PHE A 26 -2.34 5.38 6.48
C PHE A 26 -2.36 6.85 6.86
N ASP A 27 -1.28 7.42 7.38
CA ASP A 27 -1.20 8.84 7.73
C ASP A 27 0.12 9.53 7.31
N ALA A 28 0.94 8.87 6.50
CA ALA A 28 2.19 9.40 5.96
C ALA A 28 2.04 10.79 5.30
N TYR A 29 0.89 11.08 4.67
CA TYR A 29 0.57 12.39 4.11
C TYR A 29 -0.94 12.71 4.07
N HIS A 30 -1.73 11.80 3.53
CA HIS A 30 -3.20 11.83 3.56
C HIS A 30 -3.70 10.90 4.67
N LEU A 31 -4.70 11.34 5.44
CA LEU A 31 -5.25 10.57 6.55
C LEU A 31 -6.30 9.57 6.08
N PHE A 32 -6.04 8.29 6.35
CA PHE A 32 -6.97 7.18 6.19
C PHE A 32 -7.23 6.52 7.54
N ALA A 33 -8.50 6.38 7.91
CA ALA A 33 -8.85 5.62 9.12
C ALA A 33 -8.69 4.10 8.93
N GLU A 34 -8.77 3.66 7.68
CA GLU A 34 -8.65 2.29 7.19
C GLU A 34 -8.21 2.31 5.71
N ALA A 35 -7.81 1.16 5.18
CA ALA A 35 -7.43 1.04 3.77
C ALA A 35 -8.55 1.54 2.84
N PRO A 36 -8.26 2.40 1.85
CA PRO A 36 -9.25 2.77 0.86
C PRO A 36 -9.69 1.55 0.05
N GLU A 37 -10.92 1.58 -0.45
CA GLU A 37 -11.42 0.50 -1.30
C GLU A 37 -10.60 0.40 -2.60
N GLY A 38 -10.29 -0.84 -2.98
CA GLY A 38 -9.80 -1.19 -4.30
C GLY A 38 -10.93 -1.31 -5.32
N ILE A 39 -10.60 -1.72 -6.56
CA ILE A 39 -11.57 -1.85 -7.65
C ILE A 39 -12.70 -2.86 -7.35
N ASN A 40 -12.45 -3.83 -6.45
CA ASN A 40 -13.41 -4.85 -6.05
C ASN A 40 -13.87 -4.70 -4.57
N GLY A 41 -13.66 -3.56 -3.93
CA GLY A 41 -14.01 -3.31 -2.53
C GLY A 41 -12.82 -3.38 -1.57
N THR A 42 -13.04 -3.78 -0.31
CA THR A 42 -12.02 -3.80 0.74
C THR A 42 -10.83 -4.70 0.35
N PRO A 43 -9.61 -4.15 0.25
CA PRO A 43 -8.44 -4.91 -0.15
C PRO A 43 -7.76 -5.61 1.04
N GLU A 44 -7.08 -6.72 0.76
CA GLU A 44 -6.02 -7.25 1.61
C GLU A 44 -4.78 -6.34 1.46
N LEU A 45 -4.31 -5.78 2.57
CA LEU A 45 -3.04 -5.06 2.64
C LEU A 45 -2.11 -5.76 3.63
N LEU A 46 -0.94 -6.16 3.15
CA LEU A 46 0.08 -6.81 3.97
C LEU A 46 1.41 -6.07 3.86
N GLU A 47 2.19 -6.09 4.94
CA GLU A 47 3.51 -5.48 4.98
C GLU A 47 4.51 -6.35 5.77
N ASN A 48 5.76 -6.32 5.33
CA ASN A 48 6.91 -6.62 6.17
C ASN A 48 8.17 -5.92 5.63
N ASP A 49 8.78 -5.07 6.45
CA ASP A 49 10.09 -4.44 6.21
C ASP A 49 10.21 -3.79 4.82
N GLY A 50 9.22 -2.97 4.46
CA GLY A 50 9.19 -2.21 3.21
C GLY A 50 8.68 -2.98 1.99
N ILE A 51 8.33 -4.26 2.12
CA ILE A 51 7.51 -4.97 1.12
C ILE A 51 6.04 -4.76 1.47
N VAL A 52 5.31 -4.07 0.59
CA VAL A 52 3.85 -3.88 0.71
C VAL A 52 3.15 -4.67 -0.39
N PHE A 53 2.19 -5.49 0.00
CA PHE A 53 1.27 -6.20 -0.90
C PHE A 53 -0.13 -5.60 -0.82
N SER A 54 -0.79 -5.47 -1.97
CA SER A 54 -2.21 -5.18 -2.07
C SER A 54 -2.86 -5.99 -3.19
N ASP A 55 -4.05 -6.53 -2.94
CA ASP A 55 -4.91 -7.10 -3.98
C ASP A 55 -5.98 -6.12 -4.50
N GLY A 56 -5.97 -4.86 -4.02
CA GLY A 56 -6.98 -3.86 -4.33
C GLY A 56 -6.99 -3.36 -5.77
N ASP A 57 -5.95 -3.65 -6.55
CA ASP A 57 -5.81 -3.23 -7.94
C ASP A 57 -6.10 -1.73 -8.13
N TYR A 58 -5.38 -0.91 -7.35
CA TYR A 58 -5.45 0.55 -7.43
C TYR A 58 -5.02 1.08 -8.81
N GLY A 59 -4.25 0.31 -9.58
CA GLY A 59 -3.91 0.63 -10.96
C GLY A 59 -5.15 0.81 -11.83
N CYS A 60 -6.13 -0.10 -11.73
CA CYS A 60 -7.41 0.08 -12.41
C CYS A 60 -8.14 1.36 -11.96
N LEU A 61 -8.06 1.74 -10.68
CA LEU A 61 -8.66 2.99 -10.20
C LEU A 61 -7.93 4.23 -10.74
N TRP A 62 -6.60 4.19 -10.88
CA TRP A 62 -5.83 5.28 -11.49
C TRP A 62 -6.14 5.46 -12.98
N ASP A 63 -6.46 4.38 -13.68
CA ASP A 63 -6.91 4.41 -15.09
C ASP A 63 -8.36 4.87 -15.25
N GLY A 64 -9.08 5.14 -14.16
CA GLY A 64 -10.47 5.59 -14.18
C GLY A 64 -11.52 4.47 -14.07
N GLY A 65 -11.11 3.25 -13.73
CA GLY A 65 -11.96 2.07 -13.58
C GLY A 65 -11.88 1.10 -14.76
N ARG A 66 -12.76 0.10 -14.78
CA ARG A 66 -12.86 -0.82 -15.91
C ARG A 66 -13.69 -0.18 -17.03
N PRO A 67 -13.46 -0.52 -18.31
CA PRO A 67 -14.24 0.04 -19.42
C PRO A 67 -15.76 -0.13 -19.28
N ASP A 68 -16.20 -1.23 -18.68
CA ASP A 68 -17.60 -1.57 -18.41
C ASP A 68 -18.11 -1.10 -17.04
N ALA A 69 -17.19 -0.66 -16.15
CA ALA A 69 -17.51 -0.16 -14.82
C ALA A 69 -16.56 1.00 -14.45
N PRO A 70 -16.86 2.24 -14.92
CA PRO A 70 -16.06 3.41 -14.60
C PRO A 70 -16.04 3.67 -13.09
N ALA A 71 -14.87 4.02 -12.57
CA ALA A 71 -14.69 4.34 -11.16
C ALA A 71 -15.27 5.72 -10.84
N SER A 72 -15.78 5.87 -9.62
CA SER A 72 -16.22 7.18 -9.14
C SER A 72 -15.02 8.11 -8.98
N ARG A 73 -15.22 9.43 -9.13
CA ARG A 73 -14.17 10.42 -8.85
C ARG A 73 -13.62 10.30 -7.42
N ALA A 74 -14.44 9.89 -6.46
CA ALA A 74 -14.03 9.69 -5.08
C ALA A 74 -13.09 8.48 -4.94
N SER A 75 -13.41 7.36 -5.59
CA SER A 75 -12.57 6.15 -5.61
C SER A 75 -11.24 6.40 -6.30
N ILE A 76 -11.25 7.11 -7.44
CA ILE A 76 -10.03 7.51 -8.16
C ILE A 76 -9.16 8.39 -7.23
N ARG A 77 -9.76 9.38 -6.57
CA ARG A 77 -9.03 10.25 -5.64
C ARG A 77 -8.43 9.48 -4.48
N ALA A 78 -9.21 8.63 -3.82
CA ALA A 78 -8.74 7.83 -2.68
C ALA A 78 -7.57 6.93 -3.09
N ALA A 79 -7.64 6.29 -4.26
CA ALA A 79 -6.53 5.49 -4.80
C ALA A 79 -5.28 6.34 -5.07
N VAL A 80 -5.41 7.54 -5.62
CA VAL A 80 -4.27 8.46 -5.86
C VAL A 80 -3.65 8.90 -4.53
N GLU A 81 -4.47 9.32 -3.57
CA GLU A 81 -4.03 9.71 -2.24
C GLU A 81 -3.31 8.57 -1.52
N PHE A 82 -3.79 7.34 -1.65
CA PHE A 82 -3.11 6.16 -1.11
C PHE A 82 -1.77 5.87 -1.80
N GLY A 83 -1.69 6.04 -3.12
CA GLY A 83 -0.43 5.95 -3.86
C GLY A 83 0.61 6.98 -3.40
N ILE A 84 0.16 8.21 -3.11
CA ILE A 84 1.01 9.27 -2.54
C ILE A 84 1.52 8.87 -1.16
N ASN A 85 0.65 8.36 -0.29
CA ASN A 85 1.05 7.83 1.01
C ASN A 85 2.11 6.74 0.89
N LEU A 86 1.93 5.77 -0.03
CA LEU A 86 2.89 4.70 -0.25
C LEU A 86 4.27 5.22 -0.65
N GLY A 87 4.32 6.21 -1.54
CA GLY A 87 5.57 6.85 -1.94
C GLY A 87 6.26 7.59 -0.79
N ILE A 88 5.50 8.35 -0.01
CA ILE A 88 6.03 9.12 1.13
C ILE A 88 6.47 8.19 2.27
N TYR A 89 5.65 7.22 2.64
CA TYR A 89 5.98 6.18 3.63
C TYR A 89 7.29 5.47 3.27
N SER A 90 7.45 5.06 2.00
CA SER A 90 8.68 4.43 1.52
C SER A 90 9.92 5.33 1.71
N SER A 91 9.79 6.62 1.37
CA SER A 91 10.87 7.60 1.54
C SER A 91 11.22 7.83 3.02
N GLN A 92 10.22 7.97 3.89
CA GLN A 92 10.41 8.19 5.33
C GLN A 92 11.13 7.00 5.97
N ARG A 93 10.74 5.77 5.60
CA ARG A 93 11.37 4.53 6.08
C ARG A 93 12.85 4.47 5.70
N ILE A 94 13.20 4.78 4.45
CA ILE A 94 14.60 4.80 3.99
C ILE A 94 15.41 5.81 4.81
N GLN A 95 14.87 7.00 5.06
CA GLN A 95 15.54 8.02 5.85
C GLN A 95 15.76 7.58 7.30
N GLN A 96 14.73 7.05 7.98
CA GLN A 96 14.86 6.53 9.34
C GLN A 96 15.91 5.42 9.45
N HIS A 97 15.90 4.47 8.51
CA HIS A 97 16.90 3.40 8.47
C HIS A 97 18.32 3.92 8.21
N SER A 98 18.46 4.96 7.37
CA SER A 98 19.77 5.58 7.13
C SER A 98 20.34 6.24 8.37
N VAL A 99 19.52 6.89 9.19
CA VAL A 99 19.94 7.54 10.44
C VAL A 99 20.42 6.50 11.47
N LEU A 100 19.68 5.40 11.63
CA LEU A 100 20.04 4.31 12.55
C LEU A 100 21.34 3.58 12.16
N MET A 101 21.71 3.56 10.88
CA MET A 101 22.94 2.92 10.38
C MET A 101 24.21 3.73 10.68
N TYR A 102 24.11 5.02 11.05
CA TYR A 102 25.26 5.88 11.37
C TYR A 102 25.57 5.99 12.87
N GLU A 103 24.79 5.34 13.75
CA GLU A 103 24.97 5.40 15.22
C GLU A 103 25.77 4.23 15.82
N HIS A 104 26.50 3.46 15.00
CA HIS A 104 27.33 2.32 15.45
C HIS A 104 28.81 2.42 15.03
#